data_AF-A0A1I6PL42-F1
#
_entry.id   AF-A0A1I6PL42-F1
#
_cell.length_a   1.000
_cell.length_b   1.000
_cell.length_c   1.000
_cell.angle_alpha   90.00
_cell.angle_beta   90.00
_cell.angle_gamma   90.00
#
_symmetry.space_group_name_H-M   'P 1'
#
loop_
_entity.id
_entity.type
_entity.pdbx_description
1 polymer ?
#
loop_
_entity_poly.entity_id
_entity_poly.type
_entity_poly.pdbx_seq_one_letter_code
_entity_poly.pdbx_strand_id
1 'polypeptide(L)'
;MNYKSILLDQLNACYNDKSWFIPLHEILIDLNAAQAAWETESKPSIWSIVNHLIFWNEKWLERYNAGHFELESSLNNDDTFYVDPHSIDDLAWKKTLQRLENVFYRWNRHLRKAQIQNLYL
;
A
#
# COMPACT_ATOMS: atom_id res chain seq x y z
N MET A 1 23.37 1.31 12.60
CA MET A 1 22.24 1.67 11.71
C MET A 1 21.61 2.95 12.21
N ASN A 2 21.10 3.81 11.32
CA ASN A 2 20.34 5.00 11.71
C ASN A 2 18.84 4.77 11.46
N TYR A 3 17.96 5.60 12.02
CA TYR A 3 16.51 5.42 11.88
C TYR A 3 16.04 5.36 10.43
N LYS A 4 16.65 6.17 9.56
CA LYS A 4 16.36 6.16 8.12
C LYS A 4 16.67 4.82 7.47
N SER A 5 17.82 4.21 7.77
CA SER A 5 18.17 2.90 7.21
C SER A 5 17.21 1.83 7.69
N ILE A 6 16.85 1.84 8.98
CA ILE A 6 15.87 0.88 9.54
C ILE A 6 14.51 1.03 8.84
N LEU A 7 14.01 2.26 8.67
CA LEU A 7 12.73 2.50 8.00
C LEU A 7 12.74 2.03 6.54
N LEU A 8 13.83 2.30 5.80
CA LEU A 8 13.98 1.82 4.44
C LEU A 8 14.03 0.29 4.37
N ASP A 9 14.77 -0.35 5.27
CA ASP A 9 14.89 -1.80 5.32
C ASP A 9 13.53 -2.44 5.64
N GLN A 10 12.79 -1.93 6.62
CA GLN A 10 11.45 -2.44 6.94
C GLN A 10 10.45 -2.20 5.81
N LEU A 11 10.50 -1.04 5.15
CA LEU A 11 9.63 -0.74 4.01
C LEU A 11 9.88 -1.70 2.85
N ASN A 12 11.15 -2.01 2.55
CA ASN A 12 11.50 -2.97 1.50
C ASN A 12 11.09 -4.39 1.91
N ALA A 13 11.29 -4.77 3.17
CA ALA A 13 10.86 -6.08 3.68
C ALA A 13 9.35 -6.31 3.50
N CYS A 14 8.55 -5.25 3.67
CA CYS A 14 7.10 -5.33 3.45
C CYS A 14 6.72 -5.58 1.98
N TYR A 15 7.51 -5.12 1.01
CA TYR A 15 7.08 -5.08 -0.38
C TYR A 15 7.85 -6.01 -1.32
N ASN A 16 9.18 -6.01 -1.30
CA ASN A 16 9.98 -6.71 -2.31
C ASN A 16 11.33 -7.26 -1.84
N ASP A 17 11.70 -7.12 -0.56
CA ASP A 17 12.92 -7.68 0.00
C ASP A 17 12.59 -8.84 0.94
N LYS A 18 13.10 -10.03 0.63
CA LYS A 18 12.75 -11.23 1.39
C LYS A 18 13.47 -11.21 2.73
N SER A 19 12.70 -11.18 3.81
CA SER A 19 13.20 -11.13 5.18
C SER A 19 12.60 -12.26 6.01
N TRP A 20 12.16 -12.00 7.24
CA TRP A 20 11.52 -12.98 8.11
C TRP A 20 10.12 -13.43 7.63
N PHE A 21 9.56 -12.76 6.62
CA PHE A 21 8.28 -13.06 5.98
C PHE A 21 8.38 -12.87 4.47
N ILE A 22 7.39 -13.41 3.75
CA ILE A 22 7.30 -13.29 2.29
C ILE A 22 6.81 -11.86 1.98
N PRO A 23 7.51 -11.11 1.11
CA PRO A 23 7.12 -9.75 0.77
C PRO A 23 5.82 -9.71 -0.04
N LEU A 24 5.05 -8.61 0.06
CA LEU A 24 3.73 -8.48 -0.60
C LEU A 24 3.77 -8.76 -2.10
N HIS A 25 4.81 -8.31 -2.82
CA HIS A 25 4.94 -8.59 -4.25
C HIS A 25 4.94 -10.10 -4.54
N GLU A 26 5.69 -10.89 -3.77
CA GLU A 26 5.77 -12.35 -3.95
C GLU A 26 4.46 -13.04 -3.54
N ILE A 27 3.77 -12.55 -2.52
CA ILE A 27 2.46 -13.10 -2.10
C ILE A 27 1.38 -12.89 -3.17
N LEU A 28 1.39 -11.73 -3.84
CA LEU A 28 0.28 -11.28 -4.67
C LEU A 28 0.42 -11.63 -6.17
N ILE A 29 1.64 -11.91 -6.65
CA ILE A 29 1.93 -12.04 -8.08
C ILE A 29 1.20 -13.20 -8.78
N ASP A 30 0.90 -14.27 -8.04
CA ASP A 30 0.28 -15.48 -8.60
C ASP A 30 -1.26 -15.51 -8.47
N LEU A 31 -1.86 -14.46 -7.89
CA LEU A 31 -3.32 -14.36 -7.74
C LEU A 31 -3.96 -13.78 -9.00
N ASN A 32 -5.00 -14.44 -9.50
CA ASN A 32 -5.91 -13.85 -10.48
C ASN A 32 -6.99 -12.98 -9.80
N ALA A 33 -7.73 -12.22 -10.59
CA ALA A 33 -8.76 -11.31 -10.11
C ALA A 33 -9.86 -11.99 -9.30
N ALA A 34 -10.30 -13.19 -9.70
CA ALA A 34 -11.34 -13.94 -9.00
C ALA A 34 -10.86 -14.39 -7.61
N GLN A 35 -9.61 -14.83 -7.48
CA GLN A 35 -9.00 -15.18 -6.20
C GLN A 35 -8.78 -13.94 -5.33
N ALA A 36 -8.33 -12.84 -5.93
CA ALA A 36 -8.07 -11.59 -5.23
C ALA A 36 -9.36 -10.96 -4.69
N ALA A 37 -10.46 -10.99 -5.46
CA ALA A 37 -11.76 -10.46 -5.08
C ALA A 37 -12.63 -11.42 -4.26
N TRP A 38 -12.14 -12.63 -3.96
CA TRP A 38 -12.91 -13.60 -3.20
C TRP A 38 -13.13 -13.12 -1.76
N GLU A 39 -14.39 -12.99 -1.36
CA GLU A 39 -14.81 -12.62 0.00
C GLU A 39 -15.52 -13.78 0.70
N THR A 40 -15.42 -13.79 2.02
CA THR A 40 -16.27 -14.60 2.90
C THR A 40 -17.10 -13.65 3.75
N GLU A 41 -18.27 -14.09 4.24
CA GLU A 41 -19.24 -13.23 4.96
C GLU A 41 -18.68 -12.43 6.15
N SER A 42 -17.46 -12.73 6.62
CA SER A 42 -16.85 -12.08 7.79
C SER A 42 -15.52 -11.37 7.53
N LYS A 43 -14.99 -11.37 6.28
CA LYS A 43 -13.65 -10.83 6.00
C LYS A 43 -13.55 -10.14 4.64
N PRO A 44 -12.94 -8.94 4.56
CA PRO A 44 -12.63 -8.29 3.29
C PRO A 44 -11.77 -9.17 2.38
N SER A 45 -11.95 -9.04 1.06
CA SER A 45 -11.11 -9.76 0.09
C SER A 45 -9.65 -9.30 0.15
N ILE A 46 -8.76 -10.07 -0.47
CA ILE A 46 -7.37 -9.67 -0.67
C ILE A 46 -7.30 -8.34 -1.43
N TRP A 47 -8.12 -8.18 -2.48
CA TRP A 47 -8.17 -6.96 -3.28
C TRP A 47 -8.65 -5.77 -2.44
N SER A 48 -9.70 -5.96 -1.63
CA SER A 48 -10.23 -4.95 -0.70
C SER A 48 -9.14 -4.47 0.27
N ILE A 49 -8.36 -5.40 0.85
CA ILE A 49 -7.23 -5.07 1.74
C ILE A 49 -6.12 -4.33 0.99
N VAL A 50 -5.79 -4.75 -0.24
CA VAL A 50 -4.78 -4.06 -1.05
C VAL A 50 -5.22 -2.64 -1.38
N ASN A 51 -6.50 -2.42 -1.72
CA ASN A 51 -7.03 -1.06 -1.94
C ASN A 51 -6.91 -0.19 -0.67
N HIS A 52 -7.23 -0.74 0.50
CA HIS A 52 -7.08 -0.07 1.79
C HIS A 52 -5.62 0.32 2.06
N LEU A 53 -4.68 -0.61 1.86
CA LEU A 53 -3.25 -0.36 2.04
C LEU A 53 -2.74 0.72 1.09
N ILE A 54 -3.13 0.67 -0.18
CA ILE A 54 -2.74 1.68 -1.17
C ILE A 54 -3.25 3.06 -0.76
N PHE A 55 -4.55 3.16 -0.43
CA PHE A 55 -5.17 4.42 -0.05
C PHE A 55 -4.43 5.10 1.09
N TRP A 56 -4.21 4.36 2.19
CA TRP A 56 -3.53 4.94 3.35
C TRP A 56 -2.06 5.24 3.06
N ASN A 57 -1.33 4.40 2.34
CA ASN A 57 0.05 4.71 1.96
C ASN A 57 0.14 5.97 1.12
N GLU A 58 -0.79 6.19 0.18
CA GLU A 58 -0.85 7.41 -0.61
C GLU A 58 -1.17 8.63 0.25
N LYS A 59 -2.17 8.54 1.14
CA LYS A 59 -2.55 9.63 2.06
C LYS A 59 -1.44 10.01 3.02
N TRP A 60 -0.74 9.03 3.58
CA TRP A 60 0.39 9.28 4.46
C TRP A 60 1.58 9.87 3.71
N LEU A 61 1.78 9.49 2.44
CA LEU A 61 2.82 10.08 1.62
C LEU A 61 2.48 11.52 1.21
N GLU A 62 1.22 11.81 0.91
CA GLU A 62 0.71 13.17 0.69
C GLU A 62 0.98 14.04 1.92
N ARG A 63 0.59 13.56 3.12
CA ARG A 63 0.88 14.22 4.39
C ARG A 63 2.37 14.49 4.58
N TYR A 64 3.19 13.46 4.35
CA TYR A 64 4.64 13.57 4.51
C TYR A 64 5.23 14.68 3.64
N ASN A 65 4.73 14.82 2.40
CA ASN A 65 5.20 15.83 1.47
C ASN A 65 4.64 17.23 1.77
N ALA A 66 3.39 17.33 2.21
CA ALA A 66 2.71 18.60 2.46
C ALA A 66 3.00 19.17 3.86
N GLY A 67 3.44 18.34 4.82
CA GLY A 67 3.65 18.72 6.22
C GLY A 67 2.36 18.91 7.04
N HIS A 68 1.20 18.74 6.42
CA HIS A 68 -0.12 18.78 7.05
C HIS A 68 -1.00 17.66 6.49
N PHE A 69 -2.03 17.28 7.24
CA PHE A 69 -2.96 16.21 6.87
C PHE A 69 -4.34 16.78 6.65
N GLU A 70 -4.88 16.56 5.46
CA GLU A 70 -6.27 16.88 5.14
C GLU A 70 -6.94 15.60 4.66
N LEU A 71 -8.05 15.25 5.33
CA LEU A 71 -8.93 14.18 4.93
C LEU A 71 -10.32 14.79 4.76
N GLU A 72 -11.02 14.37 3.71
CA GLU A 72 -12.41 14.78 3.55
C GLU A 72 -13.22 14.31 4.76
N SER A 73 -14.01 15.22 5.34
CA SER A 73 -14.79 14.93 6.55
C SER A 73 -15.85 13.86 6.36
N SER A 74 -16.20 13.55 5.11
CA SER A 74 -17.15 12.51 4.72
C SER A 74 -16.53 11.14 4.53
N LEU A 75 -15.21 10.99 4.54
CA LEU A 75 -14.56 9.71 4.26
C LEU A 75 -14.69 8.76 5.46
N ASN A 76 -15.37 7.63 5.27
CA ASN A 76 -15.36 6.53 6.22
C ASN A 76 -14.18 5.59 5.90
N ASN A 77 -13.54 5.04 6.92
CA ASN A 77 -12.48 4.04 6.74
C ASN A 77 -12.97 2.83 5.94
N ASP A 78 -14.24 2.44 6.10
CA ASP A 78 -14.83 1.31 5.38
C ASP A 78 -14.84 1.53 3.85
N ASP A 79 -14.93 2.79 3.40
CA ASP A 79 -14.95 3.14 1.97
C ASP A 79 -13.62 2.79 1.27
N THR A 80 -12.53 2.71 2.04
CA THR A 80 -11.18 2.43 1.50
C THR A 80 -10.98 0.96 1.12
N PHE A 81 -11.90 0.08 1.54
CA PHE A 81 -11.92 -1.34 1.16
C PHE A 81 -12.68 -1.58 -0.15
N TYR A 82 -13.27 -0.55 -0.76
CA TYR A 82 -14.15 -0.71 -1.91
C TYR A 82 -13.45 -1.38 -3.11
N VAL A 83 -14.13 -2.38 -3.67
CA VAL A 83 -13.83 -3.02 -4.96
C VAL A 83 -15.11 -2.92 -5.79
N ASP A 84 -15.03 -2.36 -6.99
CA ASP A 84 -16.19 -2.28 -7.88
C ASP A 84 -16.49 -3.68 -8.47
N PRO A 85 -17.63 -4.29 -8.11
CA PRO A 85 -17.98 -5.65 -8.54
C PRO A 85 -18.15 -5.78 -10.05
N HIS A 86 -18.35 -4.67 -10.78
CA HIS A 86 -18.48 -4.66 -12.23
C HIS A 86 -17.13 -4.56 -12.97
N SER A 87 -16.02 -4.40 -12.22
CA SER A 87 -14.67 -4.24 -12.76
C SER A 87 -13.70 -5.35 -12.34
N ILE A 88 -14.22 -6.47 -11.81
CA ILE A 88 -13.40 -7.62 -11.40
C ILE A 88 -12.91 -8.36 -12.64
N ASP A 89 -11.71 -7.99 -13.09
CA ASP A 89 -10.97 -8.68 -14.14
C ASP A 89 -9.44 -8.60 -13.90
N ASP A 90 -8.68 -9.46 -14.58
CA ASP A 90 -7.22 -9.55 -14.38
C ASP A 90 -6.47 -8.26 -14.77
N LEU A 91 -7.04 -7.46 -15.69
CA LEU A 91 -6.45 -6.18 -16.08
C LEU A 91 -6.60 -5.15 -14.97
N ALA A 92 -7.77 -5.06 -14.35
CA ALA A 92 -8.03 -4.20 -13.20
C ALA A 92 -7.20 -4.62 -12.00
N TRP A 93 -7.09 -5.93 -11.73
CA TRP A 93 -6.24 -6.44 -10.66
C TRP A 93 -4.76 -6.08 -10.87
N LYS A 94 -4.25 -6.29 -12.09
CA LYS A 94 -2.89 -5.90 -12.46
C LYS A 94 -2.64 -4.40 -12.28
N LYS A 95 -3.61 -3.54 -12.61
CA LYS A 95 -3.53 -2.09 -12.37
C LYS A 95 -3.47 -1.76 -10.86
N THR A 96 -4.23 -2.48 -10.03
CA THR A 96 -4.15 -2.34 -8.58
C THR A 96 -2.76 -2.72 -8.06
N LEU A 97 -2.18 -3.84 -8.53
CA LEU A 97 -0.80 -4.22 -8.16
C LEU A 97 0.24 -3.18 -8.61
N GLN A 98 0.08 -2.61 -9.80
CA GLN A 98 0.96 -1.52 -10.27
C GLN A 98 0.83 -0.25 -9.41
N ARG A 99 -0.37 0.07 -8.93
CA ARG A 99 -0.57 1.21 -8.01
C ARG A 99 0.08 0.94 -6.65
N LEU A 100 -0.02 -0.29 -6.14
CA LEU A 100 0.68 -0.75 -4.94
C LEU A 100 2.21 -0.62 -5.10
N GLU A 101 2.76 -1.13 -6.20
CA GLU A 101 4.19 -0.99 -6.51
C GLU A 101 4.63 0.47 -6.51
N ASN A 102 3.87 1.32 -7.20
CA ASN A 102 4.18 2.72 -7.33
C ASN A 102 4.18 3.45 -5.99
N VAL A 103 3.25 3.14 -5.06
CA VAL A 103 3.24 3.80 -3.75
C VAL A 103 4.45 3.40 -2.90
N PHE A 104 4.86 2.14 -2.90
CA PHE A 104 6.09 1.68 -2.22
C PHE A 104 7.36 2.27 -2.84
N TYR A 105 7.42 2.35 -4.17
CA TYR A 105 8.53 3.00 -4.89
C TYR A 105 8.63 4.48 -4.53
N ARG A 106 7.50 5.20 -4.49
CA ARG A 106 7.45 6.61 -4.10
C ARG A 106 7.93 6.78 -2.66
N TRP A 107 7.42 6.00 -1.71
CA TRP A 107 7.89 6.04 -0.32
C TRP A 107 9.40 5.86 -0.21
N ASN A 108 9.95 4.84 -0.88
CA ASN A 108 11.39 4.60 -0.94
C ASN A 108 12.16 5.83 -1.44
N ARG A 109 11.71 6.42 -2.55
CA ARG A 109 12.33 7.62 -3.13
C ARG A 109 12.31 8.81 -2.17
N HIS A 110 11.19 9.04 -1.47
CA HIS A 110 11.06 10.14 -0.52
C HIS A 110 11.94 9.93 0.72
N LEU A 111 11.91 8.73 1.32
CA LEU A 111 12.75 8.41 2.48
C LEU A 111 14.25 8.48 2.14
N ARG A 112 14.68 8.01 0.96
CA ARG A 112 16.08 8.12 0.50
C ARG A 112 16.55 9.56 0.36
N LYS A 113 15.67 10.49 -0.01
CA LYS A 113 15.97 11.92 -0.12
C LYS A 113 15.87 12.68 1.21
N ALA A 114 15.12 12.16 2.18
CA ALA A 114 14.94 12.80 3.47
C ALA A 114 16.27 13.03 4.21
N GLN A 115 16.46 14.24 4.74
CA GLN A 115 17.51 14.51 5.73
C GLN A 115 17.05 14.01 7.11
N ILE A 116 18.00 13.67 7.99
CA ILE A 116 17.68 13.05 9.30
C ILE A 116 16.77 13.95 10.16
N GLN A 117 16.88 15.27 10.03
CA GLN A 117 16.02 16.25 10.72
C GLN A 117 14.57 16.28 10.23
N ASN A 118 14.24 15.59 9.13
CA ASN A 118 12.88 15.57 8.55
C ASN A 118 12.14 14.25 8.84
N LEU A 119 12.65 13.43 9.76
CA LEU A 119 12.06 12.17 10.20
C LEU A 119 11.50 12.34 11.62
N TYR A 120 10.55 13.25 11.79
CA TYR A 120 9.69 13.24 12.98
C TYR A 120 8.47 12.39 12.63
N LEU A 121 8.42 11.19 13.23
CA LEU A 121 7.25 10.31 13.20
C LEU A 121 6.17 10.86 14.13
#